data_AF-A0A928HRB2-F1
#
_entry.id   AF-A0A928HRB2-F1
#
_cell.length_a   1.000
_cell.length_b   1.000
_cell.length_c   1.000
_cell.angle_alpha   90.00
_cell.angle_beta   90.00
_cell.angle_gamma   90.00
#
_symmetry.space_group_name_H-M   'P 1'
#
loop_
_entity.id
_entity.type
_entity.pdbx_description
1 polymer ?
#
loop_
_entity_poly.entity_id
_entity_poly.type
_entity_poly.pdbx_seq_one_letter_code
_entity_poly.pdbx_strand_id
1 'polypeptide(L)'
;MSTALAASMMLPGLAAADPSAAELREQAEVEQQATEELQAEAEAAQQRADEAGDADALQAEAEQVLQRLNGMQEVLDRTAAEYGEAVQAQANAEGKRDAAAKKIKKLKKEIASVQGDLSDRARTMYRNGTGGMVDLILGAESFEQLANNWSILSRMNDADAELIEQATELKTQTEEQHEIYEREATIAAAKAEEAAAAKAEAEATTAAYQQEYDGLSAQAAEALEAAREAERLQQEAEAQRVVQESAEAAAAAAEQREAEEEAARQAAEAAAAAEAAAAEAEETPTSAFNETAGEEEAAPAAEPSYEGGSSTVDRARSCLGLPYVWGATGPGSYDCSGLVGYCLTGSHDRIGTTYTYMGWPQVSNPQPGDICTSWSHCGIYIGDGQMIHAPQTGDVVKIGPVQSGMIIVRYPG
;
A
#
# COMPACT_ATOMS: atom_id res chain seq x y z
N MET A 1 -8.76 28.73 -4.31
CA MET A 1 -8.92 30.14 -4.76
C MET A 1 -7.53 30.55 -5.24
N SER A 2 -7.14 30.30 -6.48
CA SER A 2 -7.44 31.03 -7.73
C SER A 2 -6.92 32.48 -7.73
N THR A 3 -5.65 32.65 -8.12
CA THR A 3 -5.00 33.86 -8.67
C THR A 3 -3.67 33.36 -9.26
N ALA A 4 -3.54 32.89 -10.50
CA ALA A 4 -3.61 33.61 -11.77
C ALA A 4 -2.78 34.91 -11.78
N LEU A 5 -1.50 34.81 -12.16
CA LEU A 5 -0.77 35.90 -12.81
C LEU A 5 0.30 35.34 -13.76
N ALA A 6 -0.10 35.08 -15.00
CA ALA A 6 0.82 35.10 -16.14
C ALA A 6 0.24 36.12 -17.12
N ALA A 7 0.86 37.30 -17.17
CA ALA A 7 0.56 38.32 -18.16
C ALA A 7 1.77 38.49 -19.07
N SER A 8 1.82 37.70 -20.15
CA SER A 8 2.62 38.05 -21.33
C SER A 8 1.64 38.55 -22.40
N MET A 9 1.46 39.86 -22.45
CA MET A 9 0.83 40.55 -23.57
C MET A 9 1.94 41.15 -24.43
N MET A 10 2.21 40.52 -25.58
CA MET A 10 2.72 41.27 -26.72
C MET A 10 1.58 42.15 -27.26
N LEU A 11 1.59 43.42 -26.85
CA LEU A 11 0.89 44.51 -27.50
C LEU A 11 1.91 45.30 -28.36
N PRO A 12 1.59 45.64 -29.62
CA PRO A 12 2.44 46.50 -30.41
C PRO A 12 2.23 47.97 -30.00
N GLY A 13 3.33 48.64 -29.62
CA GLY A 13 3.42 50.10 -29.63
C GLY A 13 2.82 50.85 -28.44
N LEU A 14 3.47 50.77 -27.28
CA LEU A 14 3.61 51.88 -26.33
C LEU A 14 5.00 51.71 -25.69
N ALA A 15 5.90 52.67 -25.87
CA ALA A 15 7.18 52.65 -25.17
C ALA A 15 6.89 52.84 -23.66
N ALA A 16 6.77 51.73 -22.92
CA ALA A 16 6.93 51.78 -21.48
C ALA A 16 8.37 52.24 -21.24
N ALA A 17 8.55 53.29 -20.43
CA ALA A 17 9.88 53.64 -19.95
C ALA A 17 10.49 52.39 -19.29
N ASP A 18 11.76 52.09 -19.58
CA ASP A 18 12.46 51.04 -18.86
C ASP A 18 12.35 51.33 -17.35
N PRO A 19 12.03 50.31 -16.52
CA PRO A 19 11.89 50.51 -15.09
C PRO A 19 13.18 51.07 -14.48
N SER A 20 13.02 52.01 -13.55
CA SER A 20 14.15 52.64 -12.87
C SER A 20 14.90 51.65 -11.98
N ALA A 21 16.18 51.91 -11.70
CA ALA A 21 16.96 51.07 -10.80
C ALA A 21 16.34 50.97 -9.39
N ALA A 22 15.62 52.01 -8.95
CA ALA A 22 14.88 52.00 -7.68
C ALA A 22 13.70 51.01 -7.68
N GLU A 23 12.93 50.94 -8.77
CA GLU A 23 11.80 50.00 -8.90
C GLU A 23 12.29 48.55 -8.99
N LEU A 24 13.40 48.30 -9.70
CA LEU A 24 14.00 46.97 -9.79
C LEU A 24 14.64 46.51 -8.47
N ARG A 25 15.19 47.43 -7.66
CA ARG A 25 15.65 47.13 -6.29
C ARG A 25 14.50 46.74 -5.37
N GLU A 26 13.40 47.49 -5.40
CA GLU A 26 12.21 47.14 -4.61
C GLU A 26 11.65 45.78 -5.03
N GLN A 27 11.65 45.48 -6.33
CA GLN A 27 11.27 44.16 -6.83
C GLN A 27 12.23 43.06 -6.34
N ALA A 28 13.54 43.29 -6.36
CA ALA A 28 14.52 42.33 -5.85
C ALA A 28 14.36 42.06 -4.34
N GLU A 29 14.02 43.09 -3.54
CA GLU A 29 13.71 42.93 -2.10
C GLU A 29 12.45 42.09 -1.87
N VAL A 30 11.42 42.24 -2.71
CA VAL A 30 10.20 41.42 -2.64
C VAL A 30 10.51 39.96 -2.98
N GLU A 31 11.28 39.71 -4.04
CA GLU A 31 11.69 38.34 -4.41
C GLU A 31 12.56 37.71 -3.31
N GLN A 32 13.44 38.48 -2.68
CA GLN A 32 14.24 38.02 -1.54
C GLN A 32 13.36 37.59 -0.35
N GLN A 33 12.36 38.40 0.03
CA GLN A 33 11.44 38.03 1.12
C GLN A 33 10.64 36.77 0.78
N ALA A 34 10.20 36.63 -0.48
CA ALA A 34 9.51 35.43 -0.94
C ALA A 34 10.41 34.18 -0.91
N THR A 35 11.69 34.30 -1.26
CA THR A 35 12.67 33.20 -1.12
C THR A 35 12.85 32.80 0.34
N GLU A 36 13.01 33.77 1.25
CA GLU A 36 13.19 33.49 2.69
C GLU A 36 11.99 32.76 3.29
N GLU A 37 10.77 33.14 2.90
CA GLU A 37 9.53 32.48 3.35
C GLU A 37 9.44 31.04 2.83
N LEU A 38 9.64 30.84 1.52
CA LEU A 38 9.63 29.49 0.91
C LEU A 38 10.74 28.60 1.46
N GLN A 39 11.91 29.16 1.75
CA GLN A 39 13.01 28.41 2.33
C GLN A 39 12.69 27.96 3.77
N ALA A 40 12.07 28.82 4.58
CA ALA A 40 11.60 28.44 5.91
C ALA A 40 10.50 27.36 5.87
N GLU A 41 9.58 27.43 4.91
CA GLU A 41 8.58 26.38 4.69
C GLU A 41 9.22 25.04 4.28
N ALA A 42 10.21 25.09 3.38
CA ALA A 42 10.96 23.92 2.94
C ALA A 42 11.75 23.26 4.08
N GLU A 43 12.36 24.05 4.97
CA GLU A 43 13.04 23.54 6.17
C GLU A 43 12.05 22.89 7.15
N ALA A 44 10.89 23.52 7.38
CA ALA A 44 9.86 22.95 8.24
C ALA A 44 9.26 21.66 7.66
N ALA A 45 9.13 21.56 6.34
CA ALA A 45 8.69 20.33 5.67
C ALA A 45 9.76 19.22 5.74
N GLN A 46 11.04 19.56 5.57
CA GLN A 46 12.13 18.61 5.74
C GLN A 46 12.18 18.06 7.16
N GLN A 47 12.01 18.91 8.18
CA GLN A 47 11.95 18.45 9.56
C GLN A 47 10.78 17.48 9.81
N ARG A 48 9.60 17.77 9.23
CA ARG A 48 8.44 16.85 9.28
C ARG A 48 8.74 15.50 8.61
N ALA A 49 9.44 15.50 7.49
CA ALA A 49 9.87 14.28 6.81
C ALA A 49 10.87 13.48 7.67
N ASP A 50 11.85 14.16 8.28
CA ASP A 50 12.84 13.53 9.17
C ASP A 50 12.18 12.93 10.42
N GLU A 51 11.16 13.60 10.98
CA GLU A 51 10.36 13.12 12.12
C GLU A 51 9.46 11.94 11.74
N ALA A 52 8.91 11.92 10.52
CA ALA A 52 8.12 10.82 10.00
C ALA A 52 8.97 9.56 9.72
N GLY A 53 10.28 9.74 9.52
CA GLY A 53 11.25 8.67 9.35
C GLY A 53 11.46 8.25 7.90
N ASP A 54 12.29 7.22 7.71
CA ASP A 54 12.63 6.71 6.38
C ASP A 54 11.49 5.83 5.84
N ALA A 55 10.78 6.36 4.83
CA ALA A 55 9.67 5.68 4.18
C ALA A 55 10.08 4.33 3.56
N ASP A 56 11.28 4.21 2.99
CA ASP A 56 11.76 2.96 2.39
C ASP A 56 12.06 1.93 3.47
N ALA A 57 12.62 2.35 4.61
CA ALA A 57 12.85 1.48 5.76
C ALA A 57 11.52 1.00 6.38
N LEU A 58 10.56 1.90 6.57
CA LEU A 58 9.22 1.57 7.09
C LEU A 58 8.46 0.64 6.14
N GLN A 59 8.57 0.87 4.83
CA GLN A 59 7.98 -0.02 3.82
C GLN A 59 8.65 -1.39 3.83
N ALA A 60 9.98 -1.46 3.94
CA ALA A 60 10.69 -2.73 4.07
C ALA A 60 10.29 -3.48 5.36
N GLU A 61 10.05 -2.78 6.47
CA GLU A 61 9.56 -3.36 7.70
C GLU A 61 8.12 -3.87 7.55
N ALA A 62 7.23 -3.10 6.92
CA ALA A 62 5.88 -3.53 6.59
C ALA A 62 5.87 -4.78 5.68
N GLU A 63 6.78 -4.86 4.71
CA GLU A 63 6.96 -6.06 3.87
C GLU A 63 7.45 -7.27 4.68
N GLN A 64 8.33 -7.08 5.66
CA GLN A 64 8.73 -8.15 6.57
C GLN A 64 7.54 -8.64 7.41
N VAL A 65 6.70 -7.74 7.92
CA VAL A 65 5.48 -8.11 8.66
C VAL A 65 4.50 -8.85 7.74
N LEU A 66 4.36 -8.41 6.48
CA LEU A 66 3.55 -9.12 5.48
C LEU A 66 4.11 -10.52 5.18
N GLN A 67 5.44 -10.69 5.13
CA GLN A 67 6.06 -12.01 5.01
C GLN A 67 5.80 -12.88 6.24
N ARG A 68 5.84 -12.32 7.45
CA ARG A 68 5.45 -13.04 8.68
C ARG A 68 3.97 -13.43 8.66
N LEU A 69 3.10 -12.57 8.13
CA LEU A 69 1.67 -12.84 7.96
C LEU A 69 1.43 -13.94 6.92
N ASN A 70 2.16 -13.95 5.81
CA ASN A 70 2.13 -15.04 4.85
C ASN A 70 2.70 -16.35 5.43
N GLY A 71 3.76 -16.27 6.24
CA GLY A 71 4.28 -17.41 7.01
C GLY A 71 3.31 -17.90 8.10
N MET A 72 2.43 -17.03 8.61
CA MET A 72 1.35 -17.39 9.53
C MET A 72 0.37 -18.38 8.90
N GLN A 73 0.28 -18.44 7.57
CA GLN A 73 -0.52 -19.47 6.90
C GLN A 73 -0.09 -20.88 7.33
N GLU A 74 1.21 -21.12 7.54
CA GLU A 74 1.72 -22.40 8.03
C GLU A 74 1.33 -22.66 9.50
N VAL A 75 1.30 -21.62 10.33
CA VAL A 75 0.82 -21.72 11.71
C VAL A 75 -0.68 -21.98 11.75
N LEU A 76 -1.47 -21.28 10.93
CA LEU A 76 -2.91 -21.48 10.79
C LEU A 76 -3.24 -22.87 10.27
N ASP A 77 -2.50 -23.38 9.29
CA ASP A 77 -2.68 -24.72 8.77
C ASP A 77 -2.37 -25.79 9.83
N ARG A 78 -1.30 -25.59 10.62
CA ARG A 78 -0.97 -26.45 11.77
C ARG A 78 -2.07 -26.38 12.84
N THR A 79 -2.49 -25.19 13.23
CA THR A 79 -3.52 -24.99 14.26
C THR A 79 -4.88 -25.51 13.79
N ALA A 80 -5.21 -25.42 12.50
CA ALA A 80 -6.40 -26.01 11.92
C ALA A 80 -6.36 -27.55 11.97
N ALA A 81 -5.19 -28.15 11.77
CA ALA A 81 -4.99 -29.59 11.95
C ALA A 81 -5.17 -30.00 13.43
N GLU A 82 -4.53 -29.29 14.36
CA GLU A 82 -4.67 -29.52 15.81
C GLU A 82 -6.14 -29.37 16.27
N TYR A 83 -6.81 -28.32 15.81
CA TYR A 83 -8.24 -28.11 16.04
C TYR A 83 -9.07 -29.28 15.49
N GLY A 84 -8.79 -29.71 14.26
CA GLY A 84 -9.47 -30.85 13.63
C GLY A 84 -9.30 -32.15 14.43
N GLU A 85 -8.08 -32.42 14.90
CA GLU A 85 -7.76 -33.57 15.75
C GLU A 85 -8.50 -33.50 17.10
N ALA A 86 -8.50 -32.33 17.75
CA ALA A 86 -9.19 -32.11 19.02
C ALA A 86 -10.71 -32.28 18.89
N VAL A 87 -11.33 -31.72 17.85
CA VAL A 87 -12.77 -31.89 17.55
C VAL A 87 -13.10 -33.36 17.27
N GLN A 88 -12.26 -34.06 16.50
CA GLN A 88 -12.47 -35.48 16.24
C GLN A 88 -12.33 -36.32 17.51
N ALA A 89 -11.36 -36.00 18.37
CA ALA A 89 -11.17 -36.66 19.66
C ALA A 89 -12.36 -36.41 20.61
N GLN A 90 -12.89 -35.18 20.64
CA GLN A 90 -14.11 -34.84 21.37
C GLN A 90 -15.29 -35.68 20.88
N ALA A 91 -15.55 -35.71 19.57
CA ALA A 91 -16.66 -36.48 18.99
C ALA A 91 -16.54 -37.98 19.32
N ASN A 92 -15.33 -38.52 19.29
CA ASN A 92 -15.06 -39.91 19.66
C ASN A 92 -15.35 -40.17 21.15
N ALA A 93 -14.96 -39.25 22.04
CA ALA A 93 -15.23 -39.35 23.47
C ALA A 93 -16.74 -39.25 23.77
N GLU A 94 -17.44 -38.32 23.13
CA GLU A 94 -18.90 -38.20 23.23
C GLU A 94 -19.62 -39.46 22.75
N GLY A 95 -19.16 -40.05 21.64
CA GLY A 95 -19.71 -41.32 21.13
C GLY A 95 -19.54 -42.48 22.13
N LYS A 96 -18.38 -42.57 22.80
CA LYS A 96 -18.14 -43.56 23.86
C LYS A 96 -18.98 -43.30 25.11
N ARG A 97 -19.10 -42.05 25.53
CA ARG A 97 -19.97 -41.62 26.64
C ARG A 97 -21.41 -42.03 26.37
N ASP A 98 -21.92 -41.75 25.18
CA ASP A 98 -23.29 -42.09 24.78
C ASP A 98 -23.52 -43.61 24.71
N ALA A 99 -22.51 -44.37 24.27
CA ALA A 99 -22.54 -45.82 24.29
C ALA A 99 -22.59 -46.37 25.73
N ALA A 100 -21.78 -45.82 26.64
CA ALA A 100 -21.80 -46.17 28.06
C ALA A 100 -23.16 -45.84 28.70
N ALA A 101 -23.72 -44.65 28.42
CA ALA A 101 -25.05 -44.25 28.90
C ALA A 101 -26.15 -45.23 28.46
N LYS A 102 -26.12 -45.70 27.20
CA LYS A 102 -27.06 -46.71 26.69
C LYS A 102 -26.90 -48.04 27.41
N LYS A 103 -25.66 -48.49 27.68
CA LYS A 103 -25.39 -49.73 28.42
C LYS A 103 -25.85 -49.64 29.88
N ILE A 104 -25.54 -48.54 30.57
CA ILE A 104 -26.03 -48.27 31.94
C ILE A 104 -27.56 -48.38 31.99
N LYS A 105 -28.27 -47.78 31.02
CA LYS A 105 -29.74 -47.87 30.93
C LYS A 105 -30.23 -49.31 30.76
N LYS A 106 -29.54 -50.11 29.94
CA LYS A 106 -29.87 -51.53 29.72
C LYS A 106 -29.63 -52.35 30.98
N LEU A 107 -28.46 -52.23 31.60
CA LEU A 107 -28.10 -52.95 32.83
C LEU A 107 -29.05 -52.61 33.98
N LYS A 108 -29.41 -51.33 34.16
CA LYS A 108 -30.42 -50.92 35.15
C LYS A 108 -31.78 -51.59 34.95
N LYS A 109 -32.18 -51.82 33.69
CA LYS A 109 -33.43 -52.55 33.37
C LYS A 109 -33.31 -54.04 33.71
N GLU A 110 -32.17 -54.66 33.43
CA GLU A 110 -31.92 -56.07 33.76
C GLU A 110 -31.85 -56.29 35.28
N ILE A 111 -31.17 -55.42 36.02
CA ILE A 111 -31.15 -55.42 37.49
C ILE A 111 -32.58 -55.34 38.05
N ALA A 112 -33.40 -54.42 37.53
CA ALA A 112 -34.79 -54.27 37.95
C ALA A 112 -35.63 -55.52 37.68
N SER A 113 -35.37 -56.23 36.57
CA SER A 113 -36.02 -57.50 36.26
C SER A 113 -35.66 -58.58 37.28
N VAL A 114 -34.36 -58.79 37.52
CA VAL A 114 -33.86 -59.81 38.47
C VAL A 114 -34.34 -59.52 39.89
N GLN A 115 -34.35 -58.25 40.31
CA GLN A 115 -34.91 -57.83 41.59
C GLN A 115 -36.42 -58.09 41.69
N GLY A 116 -37.14 -57.93 40.58
CA GLY A 116 -38.57 -58.26 40.47
C GLY A 116 -38.82 -59.76 40.67
N ASP A 117 -38.08 -60.60 39.96
CA ASP A 117 -38.19 -62.06 40.05
C ASP A 117 -37.90 -62.58 41.47
N LEU A 118 -36.80 -62.09 42.08
CA LEU A 118 -36.47 -62.38 43.47
C LEU A 118 -37.56 -61.91 44.45
N SER A 119 -38.13 -60.72 44.22
CA SER A 119 -39.20 -60.17 45.06
C SER A 119 -40.49 -60.98 44.97
N ASP A 120 -40.89 -61.38 43.76
CA ASP A 120 -42.11 -62.17 43.55
C ASP A 120 -41.97 -63.58 44.09
N ARG A 121 -40.79 -64.17 43.99
CA ARG A 121 -40.47 -65.46 44.59
C ARG A 121 -40.46 -65.40 46.12
N ALA A 122 -39.84 -64.37 46.71
CA ALA A 122 -39.89 -64.13 48.15
C ALA A 122 -41.32 -63.91 48.66
N ARG A 123 -42.14 -63.14 47.94
CA ARG A 123 -43.57 -62.94 48.27
C ARG A 123 -44.36 -64.24 48.20
N THR A 124 -44.09 -65.10 47.22
CA THR A 124 -44.75 -66.40 47.06
C THR A 124 -44.39 -67.34 48.22
N MET A 125 -43.11 -67.41 48.58
CA MET A 125 -42.63 -68.17 49.75
C MET A 125 -43.25 -67.64 51.05
N TYR A 126 -43.40 -66.32 51.20
CA TYR A 126 -44.03 -65.71 52.36
C TYR A 126 -45.55 -65.99 52.44
N ARG A 127 -46.29 -65.84 51.33
CA ARG A 127 -47.74 -66.05 51.27
C ARG A 127 -48.17 -67.50 51.48
N ASN A 128 -47.40 -68.44 50.93
CA ASN A 128 -47.66 -69.87 51.09
C ASN A 128 -47.09 -70.41 52.42
N GLY A 129 -46.30 -69.60 53.13
CA GLY A 129 -45.64 -69.92 54.38
C GLY A 129 -44.55 -70.99 54.25
N THR A 130 -43.60 -71.02 55.18
CA THR A 130 -42.66 -72.14 55.34
C THR A 130 -43.38 -73.48 55.54
N GLY A 131 -44.64 -73.43 56.02
CA GLY A 131 -45.51 -74.58 56.16
C GLY A 131 -45.77 -75.34 54.86
N GLY A 132 -45.97 -74.69 53.71
CA GLY A 132 -46.29 -75.40 52.46
C GLY A 132 -45.13 -76.24 51.91
N MET A 133 -43.89 -75.76 52.04
CA MET A 133 -42.69 -76.51 51.63
C MET A 133 -42.31 -77.57 52.66
N VAL A 134 -42.48 -77.28 53.95
CA VAL A 134 -42.24 -78.26 55.03
C VAL A 134 -43.30 -79.36 54.99
N ASP A 135 -44.56 -79.06 54.70
CA ASP A 135 -45.66 -80.02 54.53
C ASP A 135 -45.51 -80.84 53.23
N LEU A 136 -44.99 -80.24 52.15
CA LEU A 136 -44.63 -80.98 50.93
C LEU A 136 -43.53 -82.03 51.17
N ILE A 137 -42.56 -81.73 52.04
CA ILE A 137 -41.47 -82.66 52.39
C ILE A 137 -41.94 -83.68 53.44
N LEU A 138 -42.64 -83.23 54.50
CA LEU A 138 -43.10 -84.10 55.59
C LEU A 138 -44.33 -84.93 55.24
N GLY A 139 -45.12 -84.52 54.24
CA GLY A 139 -46.30 -85.21 53.72
C GLY A 139 -46.02 -86.18 52.57
N ALA A 140 -44.74 -86.48 52.28
CA ALA A 140 -44.38 -87.46 51.25
C ALA A 140 -44.77 -88.89 51.68
N GLU A 141 -45.51 -89.62 50.82
CA GLU A 141 -46.01 -90.97 51.12
C GLU A 141 -44.97 -92.07 50.79
N SER A 142 -43.88 -91.73 50.10
CA SER A 142 -42.80 -92.64 49.74
C SER A 142 -41.42 -91.97 49.73
N PHE A 143 -40.35 -92.78 49.86
CA PHE A 143 -38.98 -92.28 49.78
C PHE A 143 -38.64 -91.64 48.43
N GLU A 144 -39.23 -92.15 47.34
CA GLU A 144 -39.07 -91.58 46.00
C GLU A 144 -39.73 -90.19 45.90
N GLN A 145 -40.93 -90.02 46.48
CA GLN A 145 -41.61 -88.73 46.53
C GLN A 145 -40.86 -87.73 47.40
N LEU A 146 -40.31 -88.17 48.54
CA LEU A 146 -39.45 -87.34 49.41
C LEU A 146 -38.19 -86.87 48.67
N ALA A 147 -37.51 -87.76 47.96
CA ALA A 147 -36.30 -87.44 47.19
C ALA A 147 -36.60 -86.44 46.05
N ASN A 148 -37.73 -86.60 45.36
CA ASN A 148 -38.17 -85.66 44.32
C ASN A 148 -38.50 -84.28 44.89
N ASN A 149 -39.24 -84.21 45.99
CA ASN A 149 -39.59 -82.95 46.65
C ASN A 149 -38.34 -82.23 47.19
N TRP A 150 -37.38 -82.98 47.75
CA TRP A 150 -36.08 -82.46 48.16
C TRP A 150 -35.26 -81.92 46.98
N SER A 151 -35.24 -82.65 45.85
CA SER A 151 -34.55 -82.22 44.64
C SER A 151 -35.13 -80.91 44.09
N ILE A 152 -36.46 -80.74 44.13
CA ILE A 152 -37.12 -79.49 43.71
C ILE A 152 -36.69 -78.32 44.60
N LEU A 153 -36.67 -78.50 45.93
CA LEU A 153 -36.25 -77.46 46.85
C LEU A 153 -34.77 -77.06 46.66
N SER A 154 -33.88 -78.04 46.44
CA SER A 154 -32.47 -77.77 46.14
C SER A 154 -32.34 -76.96 44.85
N ARG A 155 -32.95 -77.41 43.75
CA ARG A 155 -32.92 -76.70 42.46
C ARG A 155 -33.48 -75.29 42.56
N MET A 156 -34.51 -75.11 43.38
CA MET A 156 -35.04 -73.79 43.69
C MET A 156 -33.97 -72.94 44.38
N ASN A 157 -33.40 -73.38 45.50
CA ASN A 157 -32.37 -72.61 46.21
C ASN A 157 -31.16 -72.28 45.31
N ASP A 158 -30.75 -73.23 44.47
CA ASP A 158 -29.68 -73.04 43.48
C ASP A 158 -30.04 -71.91 42.50
N ALA A 159 -31.28 -71.88 42.00
CA ALA A 159 -31.76 -70.83 41.12
C ALA A 159 -31.86 -69.44 41.81
N ASP A 160 -32.16 -69.38 43.11
CA ASP A 160 -32.15 -68.10 43.85
C ASP A 160 -30.72 -67.59 44.06
N ALA A 161 -29.79 -68.49 44.38
CA ALA A 161 -28.37 -68.15 44.49
C ALA A 161 -27.83 -67.61 43.16
N GLU A 162 -28.21 -68.23 42.04
CA GLU A 162 -27.84 -67.78 40.69
C GLU A 162 -28.40 -66.39 40.36
N LEU A 163 -29.66 -66.10 40.71
CA LEU A 163 -30.24 -64.75 40.51
C LEU A 163 -29.53 -63.67 41.36
N ILE A 164 -29.12 -64.00 42.58
CA ILE A 164 -28.35 -63.07 43.44
C ILE A 164 -26.96 -62.81 42.86
N GLU A 165 -26.30 -63.85 42.35
CA GLU A 165 -25.02 -63.74 41.65
C GLU A 165 -25.15 -62.85 40.40
N GLN A 166 -26.16 -63.10 39.56
CA GLN A 166 -26.47 -62.27 38.38
C GLN A 166 -26.73 -60.81 38.76
N ALA A 167 -27.51 -60.54 39.82
CA ALA A 167 -27.78 -59.18 40.28
C ALA A 167 -26.49 -58.46 40.76
N THR A 168 -25.57 -59.20 41.37
CA THR A 168 -24.27 -58.68 41.82
C THR A 168 -23.38 -58.34 40.63
N GLU A 169 -23.26 -59.27 39.67
CA GLU A 169 -22.50 -59.07 38.44
C GLU A 169 -23.01 -57.88 37.61
N LEU A 170 -24.33 -57.77 37.42
CA LEU A 170 -24.93 -56.65 36.70
C LEU A 170 -24.67 -55.29 37.38
N LYS A 171 -24.61 -55.26 38.73
CA LYS A 171 -24.25 -54.05 39.47
C LYS A 171 -22.80 -53.67 39.22
N THR A 172 -21.86 -54.61 39.30
CA THR A 172 -20.44 -54.38 38.98
C THR A 172 -20.29 -53.82 37.57
N GLN A 173 -20.92 -54.45 36.57
CA GLN A 173 -20.89 -53.97 35.19
C GLN A 173 -21.49 -52.56 35.04
N THR A 174 -22.50 -52.22 35.83
CA THR A 174 -23.11 -50.89 35.82
C THR A 174 -22.16 -49.82 36.36
N GLU A 175 -21.44 -50.14 37.43
CA GLU A 175 -20.41 -49.27 38.03
C GLU A 175 -19.26 -49.04 37.05
N GLU A 176 -18.75 -50.09 36.41
CA GLU A 176 -17.71 -49.98 35.37
C GLU A 176 -18.15 -49.09 34.20
N GLN A 177 -19.41 -49.22 33.73
CA GLN A 177 -19.90 -48.34 32.68
C GLN A 177 -20.09 -46.89 33.16
N HIS A 178 -20.42 -46.66 34.43
CA HIS A 178 -20.48 -45.32 35.01
C HIS A 178 -19.08 -44.66 35.05
N GLU A 179 -18.04 -45.41 35.41
CA GLU A 179 -16.65 -44.91 35.36
C GLU A 179 -16.23 -44.51 33.93
N ILE A 180 -16.58 -45.34 32.94
CA ILE A 180 -16.33 -45.01 31.52
C ILE A 180 -17.09 -43.73 31.15
N TYR A 181 -18.36 -43.61 31.52
CA TYR A 181 -19.17 -42.43 31.20
C TYR A 181 -18.52 -41.14 31.72
N GLU A 182 -18.16 -41.09 33.02
CA GLU A 182 -17.56 -39.92 33.65
C GLU A 182 -16.19 -39.57 33.05
N ARG A 183 -15.36 -40.59 32.79
CA ARG A 183 -14.05 -40.41 32.18
C ARG A 183 -14.16 -39.82 30.77
N GLU A 184 -15.01 -40.39 29.92
CA GLU A 184 -15.17 -39.90 28.54
C GLU A 184 -15.85 -38.52 28.50
N ALA A 185 -16.72 -38.20 29.47
CA ALA A 185 -17.27 -36.84 29.62
C ALA A 185 -16.17 -35.81 29.95
N THR A 186 -15.24 -36.17 30.84
CA THR A 186 -14.08 -35.32 31.18
C THR A 186 -13.16 -35.12 29.98
N ILE A 187 -12.86 -36.19 29.23
CA ILE A 187 -12.04 -36.12 28.00
C ILE A 187 -12.71 -35.22 26.96
N ALA A 188 -14.01 -35.37 26.73
CA ALA A 188 -14.75 -34.55 25.78
C ALA A 188 -14.69 -33.05 26.14
N ALA A 189 -14.90 -32.71 27.42
CA ALA A 189 -14.82 -31.32 27.88
C ALA A 189 -13.42 -30.73 27.69
N ALA A 190 -12.37 -31.47 28.07
CA ALA A 190 -10.99 -31.03 27.90
C ALA A 190 -10.62 -30.81 26.42
N LYS A 191 -11.07 -31.71 25.52
CA LYS A 191 -10.81 -31.56 24.08
C LYS A 191 -11.60 -30.42 23.43
N ALA A 192 -12.79 -30.11 23.92
CA ALA A 192 -13.53 -28.92 23.49
C ALA A 192 -12.80 -27.63 23.89
N GLU A 193 -12.25 -27.57 25.11
CA GLU A 193 -11.47 -26.43 25.59
C GLU A 193 -10.15 -26.25 24.81
N GLU A 194 -9.43 -27.34 24.55
CA GLU A 194 -8.22 -27.35 23.72
C GLU A 194 -8.48 -26.81 22.30
N ALA A 195 -9.58 -27.26 21.68
CA ALA A 195 -9.99 -26.76 20.36
C ALA A 195 -10.35 -25.26 20.38
N ALA A 196 -11.07 -24.81 21.42
CA ALA A 196 -11.43 -23.40 21.56
C ALA A 196 -10.19 -22.51 21.78
N ALA A 197 -9.24 -22.96 22.60
CA ALA A 197 -7.99 -22.24 22.87
C ALA A 197 -7.12 -22.12 21.61
N ALA A 198 -6.91 -23.22 20.88
CA ALA A 198 -6.15 -23.23 19.64
C ALA A 198 -6.71 -22.25 18.61
N LYS A 199 -8.05 -22.23 18.44
CA LYS A 199 -8.72 -21.27 17.57
C LYS A 199 -8.51 -19.82 18.01
N ALA A 200 -8.69 -19.54 19.30
CA ALA A 200 -8.57 -18.17 19.82
C ALA A 200 -7.13 -17.62 19.69
N GLU A 201 -6.12 -18.46 19.92
CA GLU A 201 -4.71 -18.08 19.78
C GLU A 201 -4.36 -17.73 18.32
N ALA A 202 -4.84 -18.53 17.36
CA ALA A 202 -4.69 -18.25 15.94
C ALA A 202 -5.33 -16.90 15.54
N GLU A 203 -6.59 -16.68 15.92
CA GLU A 203 -7.31 -15.43 15.62
C GLU A 203 -6.62 -14.21 16.25
N ALA A 204 -6.16 -14.31 17.50
CA ALA A 204 -5.45 -13.24 18.19
C ALA A 204 -4.11 -12.91 17.52
N THR A 205 -3.34 -13.93 17.13
CA THR A 205 -2.04 -13.77 16.49
C THR A 205 -2.18 -13.12 15.11
N THR A 206 -3.13 -13.58 14.30
CA THR A 206 -3.42 -12.96 12.99
C THR A 206 -3.86 -11.52 13.14
N ALA A 207 -4.74 -11.21 14.11
CA ALA A 207 -5.19 -9.84 14.35
C ALA A 207 -4.03 -8.91 14.78
N ALA A 208 -3.12 -9.39 15.62
CA ALA A 208 -1.95 -8.62 16.05
C ALA A 208 -1.03 -8.26 14.88
N TYR A 209 -0.71 -9.22 14.01
CA TYR A 209 0.13 -8.95 12.83
C TYR A 209 -0.56 -8.07 11.80
N GLN A 210 -1.87 -8.21 11.60
CA GLN A 210 -2.62 -7.32 10.73
C GLN A 210 -2.55 -5.88 11.25
N GLN A 211 -2.73 -5.68 12.57
CA GLN A 211 -2.63 -4.35 13.18
C GLN A 211 -1.22 -3.75 13.05
N GLU A 212 -0.17 -4.57 13.24
CA GLU A 212 1.22 -4.15 13.05
C GLU A 212 1.49 -3.74 11.59
N TYR A 213 1.00 -4.53 10.62
CA TYR A 213 1.09 -4.20 9.19
C TYR A 213 0.34 -2.92 8.83
N ASP A 214 -0.90 -2.77 9.28
CA ASP A 214 -1.73 -1.59 9.01
C ASP A 214 -1.07 -0.33 9.62
N GLY A 215 -0.49 -0.46 10.80
CA GLY A 215 0.26 0.62 11.46
C GLY A 215 1.51 1.03 10.69
N LEU A 216 2.38 0.07 10.36
CA LEU A 216 3.62 0.33 9.62
C LEU A 216 3.36 0.85 8.21
N SER A 217 2.37 0.30 7.51
CA SER A 217 1.99 0.76 6.17
C SER A 217 1.42 2.17 6.18
N ALA A 218 0.64 2.55 7.21
CA ALA A 218 0.18 3.91 7.39
C ALA A 218 1.33 4.87 7.68
N GLN A 219 2.27 4.50 8.55
CA GLN A 219 3.47 5.28 8.83
C GLN A 219 4.35 5.47 7.60
N ALA A 220 4.55 4.41 6.80
CA ALA A 220 5.29 4.48 5.55
C ALA A 220 4.64 5.43 4.55
N ALA A 221 3.30 5.41 4.45
CA ALA A 221 2.56 6.32 3.59
C ALA A 221 2.68 7.79 4.05
N GLU A 222 2.61 8.04 5.37
CA GLU A 222 2.80 9.37 5.94
C GLU A 222 4.23 9.90 5.69
N ALA A 223 5.23 9.06 5.94
CA ALA A 223 6.64 9.39 5.67
C ALA A 223 6.90 9.69 4.19
N LEU A 224 6.30 8.91 3.28
CA LEU A 224 6.44 9.14 1.84
C LEU A 224 5.81 10.46 1.40
N GLU A 225 4.61 10.79 1.90
CA GLU A 225 3.96 12.07 1.59
C GLU A 225 4.73 13.25 2.19
N ALA A 226 5.24 13.13 3.42
CA ALA A 226 6.09 14.15 4.03
C ALA A 226 7.38 14.38 3.23
N ALA A 227 8.03 13.31 2.78
CA ALA A 227 9.23 13.39 1.93
C ALA A 227 8.94 14.06 0.58
N ARG A 228 7.79 13.74 -0.05
CA ARG A 228 7.35 14.40 -1.31
C ARG A 228 7.04 15.87 -1.12
N GLU A 229 6.40 16.24 -0.01
CA GLU A 229 6.12 17.64 0.31
C GLU A 229 7.42 18.41 0.53
N ALA A 230 8.38 17.83 1.26
CA ALA A 230 9.69 18.41 1.48
C ALA A 230 10.46 18.60 0.15
N GLU A 231 10.53 17.58 -0.71
CA GLU A 231 11.18 17.69 -2.02
C GLU A 231 10.52 18.77 -2.89
N ARG A 232 9.18 18.84 -2.90
CA ARG A 232 8.44 19.85 -3.65
C ARG A 232 8.77 21.26 -3.18
N LEU A 233 8.76 21.51 -1.87
CA LEU A 233 9.06 22.83 -1.29
C LEU A 233 10.54 23.20 -1.48
N GLN A 234 11.46 22.24 -1.41
CA GLN A 234 12.87 22.46 -1.73
C GLN A 234 13.04 22.89 -3.20
N GLN A 235 12.37 22.22 -4.14
CA GLN A 235 12.40 22.61 -5.55
C GLN A 235 11.77 24.00 -5.79
N GLU A 236 10.68 24.31 -5.09
CA GLU A 236 10.01 25.63 -5.16
C GLU A 236 10.92 26.73 -4.60
N ALA A 237 11.56 26.52 -3.45
CA ALA A 237 12.52 27.44 -2.87
C ALA A 237 13.76 27.63 -3.76
N GLU A 238 14.28 26.56 -4.38
CA GLU A 238 15.40 26.68 -5.32
C GLU A 238 15.01 27.44 -6.59
N ALA A 239 13.82 27.19 -7.15
CA ALA A 239 13.30 27.94 -8.28
C ALA A 239 13.13 29.43 -7.93
N GLN A 240 12.59 29.73 -6.75
CA GLN A 240 12.43 31.10 -6.26
C GLN A 240 13.78 31.80 -6.07
N ARG A 241 14.80 31.07 -5.58
CA ARG A 241 16.16 31.60 -5.47
C ARG A 241 16.73 32.02 -6.82
N VAL A 242 16.47 31.26 -7.89
CA VAL A 242 16.88 31.64 -9.26
C VAL A 242 16.14 32.92 -9.71
N VAL A 243 14.86 33.07 -9.37
CA VAL A 243 14.09 34.29 -9.65
C VAL A 243 14.69 35.48 -8.90
N GLN A 244 14.98 35.34 -7.60
CA GLN A 244 15.65 36.36 -6.80
C GLN A 244 17.00 36.76 -7.40
N GLU A 245 17.88 35.80 -7.69
CA GLU A 245 19.19 36.06 -8.29
C GLU A 245 19.07 36.81 -9.63
N SER A 246 18.03 36.50 -10.42
CA SER A 246 17.75 37.21 -11.68
C SER A 246 17.25 38.66 -11.46
N ALA A 247 16.44 38.89 -10.42
CA ALA A 247 15.93 40.20 -10.06
C ALA A 247 17.05 41.10 -9.51
N GLU A 248 17.91 40.55 -8.65
CA GLU A 248 19.11 41.23 -8.14
C GLU A 248 20.08 41.60 -9.27
N ALA A 249 20.31 40.69 -10.23
CA ALA A 249 21.14 40.96 -11.40
C ALA A 249 20.54 42.05 -12.31
N ALA A 250 19.21 42.06 -12.48
CA ALA A 250 18.52 43.09 -13.25
C ALA A 250 18.61 44.47 -12.56
N ALA A 251 18.45 44.52 -11.24
CA ALA A 251 18.62 45.74 -10.44
C ALA A 251 20.06 46.27 -10.56
N ALA A 252 21.08 45.41 -10.37
CA ALA A 252 22.48 45.80 -10.50
C ALA A 252 22.85 46.28 -11.90
N ALA A 253 22.30 45.66 -12.96
CA ALA A 253 22.51 46.11 -14.34
C ALA A 253 21.83 47.45 -14.63
N ALA A 254 20.65 47.70 -14.06
CA ALA A 254 19.98 49.00 -14.17
C ALA A 254 20.75 50.11 -13.45
N GLU A 255 21.29 49.85 -12.26
CA GLU A 255 22.16 50.79 -11.55
C GLU A 255 23.42 51.14 -12.35
N GLN A 256 24.06 50.13 -12.97
CA GLN A 256 25.22 50.36 -13.82
C GLN A 256 24.87 51.24 -15.03
N ARG A 257 23.74 50.96 -15.70
CA ARG A 257 23.26 51.79 -16.82
C ARG A 257 22.98 53.23 -16.41
N GLU A 258 22.26 53.45 -15.31
CA GLU A 258 22.00 54.81 -14.79
C GLU A 258 23.30 55.55 -14.44
N ALA A 259 24.28 54.85 -13.84
CA ALA A 259 25.59 55.43 -13.53
C ALA A 259 26.41 55.77 -14.78
N GLU A 260 26.37 54.91 -15.82
CA GLU A 260 27.02 55.16 -17.12
C GLU A 260 26.37 56.33 -17.85
N GLU A 261 25.04 56.43 -17.85
CA GLU A 261 24.29 57.54 -18.42
C GLU A 261 24.58 58.86 -17.70
N GLU A 262 24.64 58.86 -16.37
CA GLU A 262 25.01 60.05 -15.61
C GLU A 262 26.47 60.47 -15.86
N ALA A 263 27.41 59.51 -15.93
CA ALA A 263 28.79 59.78 -16.30
C ALA A 263 28.90 60.35 -17.73
N ALA A 264 28.14 59.82 -18.68
CA ALA A 264 28.07 60.33 -20.05
C ALA A 264 27.48 61.75 -20.09
N ARG A 265 26.43 62.04 -19.30
CA ARG A 265 25.85 63.39 -19.16
C ARG A 265 26.87 64.38 -18.61
N GLN A 266 27.58 64.01 -17.54
CA GLN A 266 28.63 64.85 -16.96
C GLN A 266 29.79 65.09 -17.94
N ALA A 267 30.20 64.07 -18.70
CA ALA A 267 31.23 64.19 -19.73
C ALA A 267 30.79 65.11 -20.89
N ALA A 268 29.53 64.99 -21.33
CA ALA A 268 28.96 65.86 -22.36
C ALA A 268 28.83 67.32 -21.89
N GLU A 269 28.39 67.55 -20.65
CA GLU A 269 28.36 68.89 -20.03
C GLU A 269 29.77 69.49 -19.91
N ALA A 270 30.77 68.69 -19.51
CA ALA A 270 32.16 69.13 -19.44
C ALA A 270 32.75 69.44 -20.83
N ALA A 271 32.43 68.63 -21.85
CA ALA A 271 32.84 68.88 -23.23
C ALA A 271 32.18 70.14 -23.80
N ALA A 272 30.88 70.35 -23.56
CA ALA A 272 30.16 71.54 -23.98
C ALA A 272 30.70 72.80 -23.27
N ALA A 273 31.07 72.72 -21.99
CA ALA A 273 31.72 73.80 -21.27
C ALA A 273 33.12 74.12 -21.82
N ALA A 274 33.90 73.09 -22.20
CA ALA A 274 35.21 73.25 -22.84
C ALA A 274 35.09 73.84 -24.25
N GLU A 275 34.08 73.43 -25.02
CA GLU A 275 33.81 73.97 -26.36
C GLU A 275 33.29 75.41 -26.30
N ALA A 276 32.45 75.76 -25.33
CA ALA A 276 32.05 77.14 -25.06
C ALA A 276 33.23 78.03 -24.63
N ALA A 277 34.18 77.49 -23.86
CA ALA A 277 35.43 78.18 -23.49
C ALA A 277 36.39 78.32 -24.68
N ALA A 278 36.39 77.37 -25.62
CA ALA A 278 37.17 77.44 -26.86
C ALA A 278 36.52 78.39 -27.89
N ALA A 279 35.19 78.51 -27.91
CA ALA A 279 34.44 79.41 -28.78
C ALA A 279 34.59 80.90 -28.41
N GLU A 280 35.01 81.24 -27.18
CA GLU A 280 35.47 82.60 -26.83
C GLU A 280 36.87 82.93 -27.38
N ALA A 281 37.61 81.95 -27.93
CA ALA A 281 39.00 82.12 -28.35
C ALA A 281 39.22 82.29 -29.86
N GLU A 282 38.34 81.85 -30.77
CA GLU A 282 38.52 82.15 -32.21
C GLU A 282 37.20 82.32 -32.99
N GLU A 283 37.08 83.50 -33.59
CA GLU A 283 36.08 83.86 -34.61
C GLU A 283 36.48 83.34 -36.01
N THR A 284 35.69 82.40 -36.56
CA THR A 284 35.21 82.32 -37.97
C THR A 284 36.18 81.93 -39.13
N PRO A 285 35.70 81.58 -40.35
CA PRO A 285 34.85 80.42 -40.73
C PRO A 285 35.25 79.75 -42.10
N THR A 286 34.36 78.91 -42.64
CA THR A 286 34.14 78.45 -44.06
C THR A 286 34.66 77.05 -44.45
N SER A 287 33.78 76.05 -44.74
CA SER A 287 32.91 75.80 -45.93
C SER A 287 33.67 75.03 -47.03
N ALA A 288 33.21 74.02 -47.77
CA ALA A 288 32.05 73.10 -47.85
C ALA A 288 32.25 72.22 -49.12
N PHE A 289 31.33 71.26 -49.38
CA PHE A 289 31.09 70.45 -50.61
C PHE A 289 31.95 69.17 -50.82
N ASN A 290 31.44 68.01 -51.29
CA ASN A 290 30.09 67.46 -51.52
C ASN A 290 30.20 65.97 -52.00
N GLU A 291 29.10 65.21 -51.85
CA GLU A 291 28.57 64.12 -52.74
C GLU A 291 29.41 62.84 -53.02
N THR A 292 28.90 61.60 -53.24
CA THR A 292 27.67 60.81 -53.00
C THR A 292 27.97 59.36 -53.46
N ALA A 293 27.15 58.40 -52.99
CA ALA A 293 26.55 57.26 -53.72
C ALA A 293 27.22 55.86 -53.79
N GLY A 294 26.34 54.85 -53.63
CA GLY A 294 26.45 53.42 -53.99
C GLY A 294 26.37 52.49 -52.76
N GLU A 295 25.21 51.93 -52.35
CA GLU A 295 24.45 50.78 -52.93
C GLU A 295 25.38 49.56 -53.19
N GLU A 296 25.10 48.31 -52.78
CA GLU A 296 23.85 47.53 -52.83
C GLU A 296 24.08 46.14 -52.15
N GLU A 297 22.99 45.51 -51.67
CA GLU A 297 22.68 44.05 -51.56
C GLU A 297 23.70 43.03 -50.94
N ALA A 298 23.30 41.96 -50.25
CA ALA A 298 22.17 41.05 -50.50
C ALA A 298 21.77 40.25 -49.25
N ALA A 299 20.46 40.01 -49.08
CA ALA A 299 19.94 38.73 -48.58
C ALA A 299 19.83 37.76 -49.77
N PRO A 300 19.82 36.44 -49.55
CA PRO A 300 18.53 35.75 -49.48
C PRO A 300 18.50 34.68 -48.37
N ALA A 301 17.34 34.44 -47.75
CA ALA A 301 16.41 33.32 -48.02
C ALA A 301 17.06 31.93 -47.84
N ALA A 302 16.42 30.91 -47.28
CA ALA A 302 15.04 30.66 -46.97
C ALA A 302 14.99 29.56 -45.90
N GLU A 303 13.81 29.37 -45.35
CA GLU A 303 13.40 28.30 -44.44
C GLU A 303 13.78 26.89 -44.93
N PRO A 304 13.57 25.88 -44.07
CA PRO A 304 12.52 24.96 -44.50
C PRO A 304 11.44 24.81 -43.43
N SER A 305 10.22 25.07 -43.87
CA SER A 305 9.07 24.24 -43.54
C SER A 305 9.47 22.75 -43.57
N TYR A 306 9.28 22.05 -42.45
CA TYR A 306 9.23 20.60 -42.48
C TYR A 306 7.81 20.16 -42.09
N GLU A 307 6.97 20.02 -43.11
CA GLU A 307 5.86 19.07 -43.04
C GLU A 307 6.44 17.65 -43.12
N GLY A 308 6.12 16.85 -42.09
CA GLY A 308 5.81 15.44 -42.30
C GLY A 308 6.95 14.44 -42.13
N GLY A 309 7.35 14.19 -40.88
CA GLY A 309 8.16 13.03 -40.50
C GLY A 309 8.23 12.80 -38.99
N SER A 310 7.08 12.59 -38.34
CA SER A 310 6.86 12.45 -36.88
C SER A 310 7.22 13.70 -36.08
N SER A 311 6.31 14.69 -36.06
CA SER A 311 6.38 15.90 -35.22
C SER A 311 6.74 15.63 -33.76
N THR A 312 6.51 14.41 -33.29
CA THR A 312 6.81 13.93 -31.95
C THR A 312 8.30 13.72 -31.70
N VAL A 313 9.02 13.06 -32.61
CA VAL A 313 10.45 12.73 -32.39
C VAL A 313 11.31 13.98 -32.52
N ASP A 314 10.99 14.87 -33.46
CA ASP A 314 11.76 16.10 -33.65
C ASP A 314 11.61 17.05 -32.45
N ARG A 315 10.39 17.18 -31.91
CA ARG A 315 10.16 17.88 -30.63
C ARG A 315 10.93 17.23 -29.49
N ALA A 316 10.92 15.90 -29.38
CA ALA A 316 11.68 15.19 -28.35
C ALA A 316 13.18 15.48 -28.44
N ARG A 317 13.74 15.50 -29.66
CA ARG A 317 15.15 15.84 -29.89
C ARG A 317 15.47 17.29 -29.53
N SER A 318 14.56 18.23 -29.79
CA SER A 318 14.75 19.64 -29.43
C SER A 318 14.87 19.87 -27.92
N CYS A 319 14.38 18.93 -27.11
CA CYS A 319 14.43 19.00 -25.66
C CYS A 319 15.70 18.39 -25.04
N LEU A 320 16.58 17.75 -25.83
CA LEU A 320 17.77 17.08 -25.31
C LEU A 320 18.65 18.06 -24.52
N GLY A 321 19.08 17.64 -23.33
CA GLY A 321 19.90 18.45 -22.43
C GLY A 321 19.12 19.38 -21.50
N LEU A 322 17.80 19.54 -21.68
CA LEU A 322 16.97 20.30 -20.73
C LEU A 322 16.79 19.52 -19.43
N PRO A 323 16.77 20.19 -18.27
CA PRO A 323 16.68 19.55 -16.97
C PRO A 323 15.34 18.81 -16.77
N TYR A 324 15.41 17.69 -16.06
CA TYR A 324 14.23 17.05 -15.50
C TYR A 324 13.72 17.83 -14.29
N VAL A 325 12.43 18.17 -14.29
CA VAL A 325 11.76 18.71 -13.10
C VAL A 325 10.41 18.00 -12.97
N TRP A 326 10.16 17.37 -11.83
CA TRP A 326 8.91 16.66 -11.57
C TRP A 326 7.72 17.61 -11.74
N GLY A 327 6.70 17.21 -12.51
CA GLY A 327 5.55 18.05 -12.82
C GLY A 327 5.75 19.01 -13.99
N ALA A 328 6.97 19.23 -14.49
CA ALA A 328 7.22 20.22 -15.54
C ALA A 328 6.77 19.77 -16.94
N THR A 329 6.30 20.74 -17.72
CA THR A 329 5.76 20.56 -19.08
C THR A 329 6.47 21.40 -20.14
N GLY A 330 7.58 22.07 -19.79
CA GLY A 330 8.39 22.94 -20.65
C GLY A 330 8.10 24.45 -20.49
N PRO A 331 8.78 25.32 -21.27
CA PRO A 331 9.82 24.99 -22.25
C PRO A 331 11.22 24.77 -21.63
N GLY A 332 11.47 25.21 -20.39
CA GLY A 332 12.79 25.17 -19.78
C GLY A 332 13.17 23.86 -19.08
N SER A 333 12.19 23.02 -18.75
CA SER A 333 12.37 21.74 -18.06
C SER A 333 11.18 20.82 -18.30
N TYR A 334 11.36 19.51 -18.13
CA TYR A 334 10.29 18.53 -18.37
C TYR A 334 10.34 17.39 -17.35
N ASP A 335 9.19 16.89 -16.89
CA ASP A 335 9.13 15.52 -16.37
C ASP A 335 8.89 14.52 -17.52
N CYS A 336 8.91 13.23 -17.17
CA CYS A 336 8.75 12.16 -18.15
C CYS A 336 7.46 12.25 -18.97
N SER A 337 6.35 12.66 -18.35
CA SER A 337 5.03 12.68 -19.01
C SER A 337 4.68 14.04 -19.61
N GLY A 338 5.27 15.13 -19.11
CA GLY A 338 5.26 16.47 -19.68
C GLY A 338 6.10 16.55 -20.94
N LEU A 339 7.25 15.88 -20.98
CA LEU A 339 8.03 15.71 -22.22
C LEU A 339 7.18 15.01 -23.28
N VAL A 340 6.56 13.87 -22.94
CA VAL A 340 5.70 13.12 -23.86
C VAL A 340 4.52 13.98 -24.33
N GLY A 341 3.88 14.72 -23.43
CA GLY A 341 2.76 15.60 -23.76
C GLY A 341 3.14 16.72 -24.75
N TYR A 342 4.27 17.38 -24.51
CA TYR A 342 4.83 18.36 -25.44
C TYR A 342 5.21 17.74 -26.78
N CYS A 343 5.84 16.58 -26.79
CA CYS A 343 6.21 15.91 -28.03
C CYS A 343 4.97 15.60 -28.89
N LEU A 344 3.91 15.09 -28.27
CA LEU A 344 2.68 14.74 -28.99
C LEU A 344 1.92 15.97 -29.48
N THR A 345 1.80 17.02 -28.67
CA THR A 345 0.91 18.16 -28.97
C THR A 345 1.61 19.40 -29.52
N GLY A 346 2.90 19.58 -29.22
CA GLY A 346 3.63 20.83 -29.44
C GLY A 346 3.27 21.94 -28.47
N SER A 347 2.46 21.66 -27.44
CA SER A 347 2.05 22.60 -26.40
C SER A 347 2.63 22.17 -25.05
N HIS A 348 2.98 23.12 -24.19
CA HIS A 348 3.54 22.85 -22.86
C HIS A 348 2.46 22.51 -21.83
N ASP A 349 1.46 21.74 -22.26
CA ASP A 349 0.32 21.32 -21.47
C ASP A 349 0.37 19.81 -21.23
N ARG A 350 -0.02 19.40 -20.02
CA ARG A 350 -0.07 17.98 -19.67
C ARG A 350 -1.34 17.35 -20.22
N ILE A 351 -1.19 16.45 -21.18
CA ILE A 351 -2.31 15.67 -21.75
C ILE A 351 -2.54 14.33 -21.05
N GLY A 352 -1.65 13.95 -20.14
CA GLY A 352 -1.72 12.69 -19.40
C GLY A 352 -0.52 12.51 -18.49
N THR A 353 -0.62 11.52 -17.61
CA THR A 353 0.51 11.01 -16.82
C THR A 353 1.01 9.70 -17.44
N THR A 354 2.11 9.19 -16.94
CA THR A 354 2.59 7.83 -17.25
C THR A 354 1.46 6.79 -17.14
N TYR A 355 0.63 6.88 -16.10
CA TYR A 355 -0.53 6.00 -15.90
C TYR A 355 -1.60 6.17 -16.99
N THR A 356 -1.84 7.40 -17.46
CA THR A 356 -2.75 7.65 -18.58
C THR A 356 -2.28 6.94 -19.85
N TYR A 357 -0.97 7.00 -20.13
CA TYR A 357 -0.38 6.39 -21.33
C TYR A 357 -0.44 4.86 -21.29
N MET A 358 -0.34 4.25 -20.10
CA MET A 358 -0.54 2.80 -19.96
C MET A 358 -1.92 2.31 -20.40
N GLY A 359 -2.93 3.18 -20.37
CA GLY A 359 -4.29 2.87 -20.86
C GLY A 359 -4.44 2.97 -22.37
N TRP A 360 -3.41 3.42 -23.11
CA TRP A 360 -3.48 3.58 -24.56
C TRP A 360 -3.21 2.25 -25.31
N PRO A 361 -3.67 2.14 -26.57
CA PRO A 361 -3.50 0.91 -27.34
C PRO A 361 -2.02 0.51 -27.47
N GLN A 362 -1.69 -0.68 -26.96
CA GLN A 362 -0.37 -1.27 -27.11
C GLN A 362 -0.11 -1.66 -28.57
N VAL A 363 1.12 -1.43 -29.04
CA VAL A 363 1.53 -1.78 -30.40
C VAL A 363 2.54 -2.93 -30.39
N SER A 364 2.36 -3.88 -31.32
CA SER A 364 3.30 -4.99 -31.52
C SER A 364 4.37 -4.69 -32.57
N ASN A 365 4.23 -3.58 -33.32
CA ASN A 365 5.20 -3.09 -34.30
C ASN A 365 5.55 -1.63 -33.99
N PRO A 366 6.48 -1.37 -33.05
CA PRO A 366 6.78 -0.03 -32.58
C PRO A 366 7.45 0.81 -33.68
N GLN A 367 7.06 2.08 -33.78
CA GLN A 367 7.55 3.06 -34.75
C GLN A 367 8.08 4.29 -34.02
N PRO A 368 9.13 4.97 -34.51
CA PRO A 368 9.60 6.22 -33.93
C PRO A 368 8.46 7.24 -33.76
N GLY A 369 8.26 7.72 -32.54
CA GLY A 369 7.14 8.57 -32.14
C GLY A 369 6.07 7.85 -31.30
N ASP A 370 6.10 6.52 -31.22
CA ASP A 370 5.32 5.78 -30.22
C ASP A 370 5.84 6.06 -28.80
N ILE A 371 5.02 5.81 -27.78
CA ILE A 371 5.38 6.07 -26.39
C ILE A 371 5.85 4.78 -25.74
N CYS A 372 7.05 4.79 -25.17
CA CYS A 372 7.50 3.77 -24.23
C CYS A 372 6.96 4.16 -22.85
N THR A 373 6.24 3.28 -22.18
CA THR A 373 5.66 3.57 -20.86
C THR A 373 5.66 2.36 -19.94
N SER A 374 5.88 2.59 -18.66
CA SER A 374 5.70 1.63 -17.56
C SER A 374 4.76 2.24 -16.52
N TRP A 375 4.67 1.63 -15.32
CA TRP A 375 3.93 2.22 -14.20
C TRP A 375 4.56 3.49 -13.64
N SER A 376 5.87 3.68 -13.83
CA SER A 376 6.63 4.76 -13.18
C SER A 376 7.29 5.73 -14.15
N HIS A 377 7.52 5.34 -15.42
CA HIS A 377 8.29 6.16 -16.35
C HIS A 377 7.79 6.06 -17.79
N CYS A 378 7.95 7.14 -18.56
CA CYS A 378 7.63 7.17 -19.99
C CYS A 378 8.62 7.99 -20.82
N GLY A 379 8.63 7.75 -22.13
CA GLY A 379 9.47 8.46 -23.10
C GLY A 379 9.01 8.23 -24.54
N ILE A 380 9.62 8.95 -25.47
CA ILE A 380 9.33 8.82 -26.90
C ILE A 380 10.26 7.79 -27.52
N TYR A 381 9.71 6.73 -28.08
CA TYR A 381 10.45 5.71 -28.82
C TYR A 381 11.08 6.33 -30.07
N ILE A 382 12.36 6.06 -30.34
CA ILE A 382 13.07 6.60 -31.50
C ILE A 382 13.61 5.53 -32.46
N GLY A 383 13.29 4.25 -32.23
CA GLY A 383 13.80 3.12 -33.01
C GLY A 383 14.93 2.37 -32.30
N ASP A 384 15.29 1.19 -32.82
CA ASP A 384 16.42 0.37 -32.35
C ASP A 384 16.47 0.09 -30.84
N GLY A 385 15.30 -0.01 -30.19
CA GLY A 385 15.22 -0.21 -28.74
C GLY A 385 15.68 1.01 -27.93
N GLN A 386 15.68 2.20 -28.52
CA GLN A 386 16.04 3.46 -27.86
C GLN A 386 14.81 4.36 -27.68
N MET A 387 14.87 5.22 -26.66
CA MET A 387 13.89 6.27 -26.40
C MET A 387 14.56 7.58 -25.98
N ILE A 388 13.89 8.70 -26.23
CA ILE A 388 14.19 10.00 -25.61
C ILE A 388 13.29 10.14 -24.39
N HIS A 389 13.88 10.40 -23.24
CA HIS A 389 13.15 10.52 -21.99
C HIS A 389 13.79 11.54 -21.06
N ALA A 390 12.95 12.11 -20.18
CA ALA A 390 13.39 12.84 -19.01
C ALA A 390 13.37 11.82 -17.84
N PRO A 391 14.50 11.28 -17.37
CA PRO A 391 14.52 10.08 -16.52
C PRO A 391 14.09 10.33 -15.08
N GLN A 392 14.64 11.35 -14.41
CA GLN A 392 14.48 11.61 -12.99
C GLN A 392 15.12 12.95 -12.60
N THR A 393 14.76 13.46 -11.43
CA THR A 393 15.31 14.70 -10.83
C THR A 393 16.85 14.65 -10.78
N GLY A 394 17.49 15.77 -11.09
CA GLY A 394 18.96 15.88 -11.12
C GLY A 394 19.62 15.37 -12.42
N ASP A 395 18.83 14.98 -13.42
CA ASP A 395 19.29 14.51 -14.72
C ASP A 395 18.64 15.35 -15.84
N VAL A 396 19.03 15.10 -17.09
CA VAL A 396 18.55 15.85 -18.26
C VAL A 396 17.80 14.94 -19.22
N VAL A 397 16.98 15.55 -20.08
CA VAL A 397 16.38 14.86 -21.23
C VAL A 397 17.51 14.27 -22.08
N LYS A 398 17.49 12.95 -22.25
CA LYS A 398 18.56 12.22 -22.93
C LYS A 398 18.03 11.03 -23.73
N ILE A 399 18.90 10.50 -24.58
CA ILE A 399 18.67 9.23 -25.26
C ILE A 399 19.12 8.09 -24.35
N GLY A 400 18.28 7.08 -24.21
CA GLY A 400 18.60 5.86 -23.46
C GLY A 400 17.90 4.63 -24.02
N PRO A 401 18.28 3.43 -23.58
CA PRO A 401 17.58 2.21 -23.96
C PRO A 401 16.15 2.21 -23.41
N VAL A 402 15.22 1.63 -24.16
CA VAL A 402 13.90 1.25 -23.63
C VAL A 402 14.12 0.28 -22.48
N GLN A 403 13.62 0.65 -21.31
CA GLN A 403 13.88 -0.08 -20.08
C GLN A 403 13.08 -1.40 -20.04
N SER A 404 13.61 -2.39 -19.34
CA SER A 404 12.91 -3.66 -19.12
C SER A 404 11.57 -3.43 -18.44
N GLY A 405 10.50 -4.07 -18.94
CA GLY A 405 9.15 -3.94 -18.40
C GLY A 405 8.32 -2.77 -18.97
N MET A 406 8.88 -1.95 -19.87
CA MET A 406 8.09 -0.97 -20.61
C MET A 406 7.26 -1.63 -21.72
N ILE A 407 6.00 -1.21 -21.82
CA ILE A 407 5.17 -1.46 -22.99
C ILE A 407 5.31 -0.29 -23.97
N ILE A 408 5.03 -0.53 -25.25
CA ILE A 408 4.99 0.53 -26.26
C ILE A 408 3.55 0.72 -26.69
N VAL A 409 3.07 1.96 -26.59
CA VAL A 409 1.69 2.36 -26.88
C VAL A 409 1.67 3.47 -27.92
N ARG A 410 0.54 3.62 -28.64
CA ARG A 410 0.38 4.68 -29.65
C ARG A 410 -0.66 5.70 -29.22
N TYR A 411 -0.34 6.97 -29.43
CA TYR A 411 -1.27 8.08 -29.19
C TYR A 411 -2.52 7.92 -30.07
N PRO A 412 -3.74 7.89 -29.48
CA PRO A 412 -4.98 7.69 -30.23
C PRO A 412 -5.55 8.97 -30.87
N GLY A 413 -4.96 10.14 -30.56
CA GLY A 413 -5.45 11.47 -30.94
C GLY A 413 -4.83 12.04 -32.22
#